data_AF-A0A512PBS1-F1
#
_entry.id   AF-A0A512PBS1-F1
#
_cell.length_a   1.000
_cell.length_b   1.000
_cell.length_c   1.000
_cell.angle_alpha   90.00
_cell.angle_beta   90.00
_cell.angle_gamma   90.00
#
_symmetry.space_group_name_H-M   'P 1'
#
loop_
_entity.id
_entity.type
_entity.pdbx_description
1 polymer ?
#
loop_
_entity_poly.entity_id
_entity_poly.type
_entity_poly.pdbx_seq_one_letter_code
_entity_poly.pdbx_strand_id
1 'polypeptide(L)'
;MEDALRLAQDADLDLVEVAPDARPPVCKIMDFGKFKYEADMKAREARRNQTNTVLKEIRFRLKIDPHDYGTKKGHVERFLKAGDKVKIMIMFRGREQSRPEMGVRLLQRLAEDVSELGFIESMPKQDGRNMIMVLGPVKKKADQKLEQRRAAQQAQGPEQAPAPRAEAPAARVAPVVETPVVETPVVEAPVVVTPVAETPVVEAPVVETPVVEAPAAPAPVAARAAAPAKAPAAPKAPAAPKAPAKVAAPAKVAEPAAAAPAATPAPAPRPPMPRPVPRPAAPKASPAPRPAAPRSKPSGDAG
;
A
#
# COMPACT_ATOMS: atom_id res chain seq x y z
N MET A 1 -17.13 40.39 -4.12
CA MET A 1 -15.71 40.00 -3.84
C MET A 1 -15.03 41.08 -3.03
N GLU A 2 -15.04 42.34 -3.50
CA GLU A 2 -14.50 43.51 -2.80
C GLU A 2 -14.89 43.58 -1.31
N ASP A 3 -16.17 43.44 -0.96
CA ASP A 3 -16.62 43.47 0.44
C ASP A 3 -16.01 42.37 1.31
N ALA A 4 -15.81 41.17 0.75
CA ALA A 4 -15.21 40.04 1.46
C ALA A 4 -13.68 40.21 1.62
N LEU A 5 -13.02 40.94 0.72
CA LEU A 5 -11.62 41.33 0.86
C LEU A 5 -11.47 42.42 1.93
N ARG A 6 -12.39 43.39 1.99
CA ARG A 6 -12.43 44.41 3.05
C ARG A 6 -12.65 43.78 4.43
N LEU A 7 -13.66 42.93 4.58
CA LEU A 7 -13.94 42.22 5.85
C LEU A 7 -12.78 41.29 6.30
N ALA A 8 -11.93 40.85 5.38
CA ALA A 8 -10.71 40.10 5.72
C ALA A 8 -9.59 41.04 6.20
N GLN A 9 -9.40 42.18 5.54
CA GLN A 9 -8.44 43.24 5.91
C GLN A 9 -8.81 43.91 7.24
N ASP A 10 -10.08 44.24 7.46
CA ASP A 10 -10.62 44.83 8.70
C ASP A 10 -10.48 43.87 9.92
N ALA A 11 -10.08 42.62 9.69
CA ALA A 11 -9.91 41.57 10.71
C ALA A 11 -8.47 40.99 10.76
N ASP A 12 -7.51 41.52 9.99
CA ASP A 12 -6.14 40.99 9.86
C ASP A 12 -6.07 39.47 9.48
N LEU A 13 -6.96 39.01 8.59
CA LEU A 13 -7.06 37.60 8.15
C LEU A 13 -7.06 37.45 6.61
N ASP A 14 -6.77 36.24 6.11
CA ASP A 14 -6.83 35.94 4.68
C ASP A 14 -8.25 35.56 4.21
N LEU A 15 -8.61 35.92 2.99
CA LEU A 15 -9.80 35.40 2.29
C LEU A 15 -9.43 34.12 1.52
N VAL A 16 -9.72 32.94 2.09
CA VAL A 16 -9.30 31.65 1.54
C VAL A 16 -10.46 30.96 0.78
N GLU A 17 -10.22 30.55 -0.47
CA GLU A 17 -11.16 29.70 -1.22
C GLU A 17 -11.09 28.24 -0.73
N VAL A 18 -12.20 27.73 -0.18
CA VAL A 18 -12.27 26.39 0.42
C VAL A 18 -12.91 25.38 -0.54
N ALA A 19 -13.84 25.82 -1.39
CA ALA A 19 -14.47 25.00 -2.41
C ALA A 19 -14.51 25.75 -3.76
N PRO A 20 -13.49 25.57 -4.64
CA PRO A 20 -13.43 26.21 -5.95
C PRO A 20 -14.38 25.57 -6.98
N ASP A 21 -14.74 24.29 -6.80
CA ASP A 21 -15.63 23.56 -7.70
C ASP A 21 -17.12 23.94 -7.53
N ALA A 22 -17.46 24.70 -6.49
CA ALA A 22 -18.80 25.20 -6.24
C ALA A 22 -19.14 26.38 -7.17
N ARG A 23 -20.43 26.56 -7.48
CA ARG A 23 -20.95 27.72 -8.23
C ARG A 23 -22.07 28.40 -7.44
N PRO A 24 -21.85 29.59 -6.86
CA PRO A 24 -20.58 30.33 -6.78
C PRO A 24 -19.52 29.61 -5.91
N PRO A 25 -18.21 29.93 -6.07
CA PRO A 25 -17.15 29.36 -5.24
C PRO A 25 -17.27 29.84 -3.79
N VAL A 26 -16.90 28.98 -2.83
CA VAL A 26 -17.06 29.26 -1.40
C VAL A 26 -15.75 29.72 -0.77
N CYS A 27 -15.65 31.02 -0.57
CA CYS A 27 -14.59 31.66 0.23
C CYS A 27 -14.93 31.60 1.72
N LYS A 28 -13.91 31.51 2.58
CA LYS A 28 -14.01 31.68 4.03
C LYS A 28 -12.81 32.47 4.55
N ILE A 29 -13.08 33.46 5.40
CA ILE A 29 -12.04 34.26 6.07
C ILE A 29 -11.38 33.39 7.14
N MET A 30 -10.05 33.24 7.09
CA MET A 30 -9.22 32.49 8.04
C MET A 30 -7.73 32.82 7.89
N ASP A 31 -6.91 32.52 8.89
CA ASP A 31 -5.44 32.52 8.77
C ASP A 31 -4.98 31.35 7.89
N PHE A 32 -4.46 31.64 6.70
CA PHE A 32 -3.98 30.64 5.74
C PHE A 32 -2.68 29.97 6.23
N GLY A 33 -1.82 30.68 6.96
CA GLY A 33 -0.58 30.15 7.53
C GLY A 33 -0.86 29.07 8.57
N LYS A 34 -1.76 29.35 9.52
CA LYS A 34 -2.24 28.39 10.52
C LYS A 34 -3.00 27.23 9.88
N PHE A 35 -3.93 27.50 8.96
CA PHE A 35 -4.65 26.42 8.26
C PHE A 35 -3.70 25.48 7.53
N LYS A 36 -2.70 26.02 6.82
CA LYS A 36 -1.65 25.24 6.16
C LYS A 36 -0.83 24.43 7.16
N TYR A 37 -0.43 25.00 8.29
CA TYR A 37 0.30 24.29 9.34
C TYR A 37 -0.52 23.13 9.94
N GLU A 38 -1.78 23.36 10.28
CA GLU A 38 -2.69 22.34 10.81
C GLU A 38 -2.95 21.23 9.78
N ALA A 39 -3.13 21.58 8.49
CA ALA A 39 -3.27 20.61 7.40
C ALA A 39 -1.99 19.76 7.23
N ASP A 40 -0.81 20.39 7.24
CA ASP A 40 0.48 19.70 7.15
C ASP A 40 0.72 18.78 8.35
N MET A 41 0.40 19.24 9.56
CA MET A 41 0.53 18.45 10.80
C MET A 41 -0.45 17.28 10.82
N LYS A 42 -1.72 17.48 10.42
CA LYS A 42 -2.73 16.43 10.27
C LYS A 42 -2.33 15.43 9.18
N ALA A 43 -1.74 15.88 8.07
CA ALA A 43 -1.20 14.99 7.04
C ALA A 43 0.01 14.18 7.52
N ARG A 44 0.93 14.80 8.28
CA ARG A 44 2.07 14.13 8.93
C ARG A 44 1.62 13.15 10.00
N GLU A 45 0.56 13.43 10.73
CA GLU A 45 -0.05 12.50 11.68
C GLU A 45 -0.76 11.34 10.97
N ALA A 46 -1.62 11.62 9.98
CA ALA A 46 -2.27 10.59 9.19
C ALA A 46 -1.27 9.61 8.56
N ARG A 47 -0.14 10.11 8.01
CA ARG A 47 0.96 9.27 7.49
C ARG A 47 1.71 8.47 8.55
N ARG A 48 1.74 8.91 9.82
CA ARG A 48 2.33 8.17 10.96
C ARG A 48 1.36 7.13 11.55
N ASN A 49 0.07 7.43 11.53
CA ASN A 49 -0.99 6.55 12.05
C ASN A 49 -1.38 5.48 11.00
N GLN A 50 -1.23 5.77 9.69
CA GLN A 50 -1.36 4.82 8.59
C GLN A 50 -0.35 3.67 8.76
N THR A 51 -0.84 2.56 9.31
CA THR A 51 0.00 1.42 9.68
C THR A 51 0.30 0.58 8.43
N ASN A 52 1.40 0.90 7.75
CA ASN A 52 1.79 0.27 6.48
C ASN A 52 2.01 -1.25 6.62
N THR A 53 1.24 -2.03 5.85
CA THR A 53 1.41 -3.49 5.70
C THR A 53 2.44 -3.75 4.60
N VAL A 54 3.60 -4.28 4.99
CA VAL A 54 4.71 -4.56 4.09
C VAL A 54 4.57 -5.98 3.55
N LEU A 55 4.83 -6.17 2.25
CA LEU A 55 4.97 -7.51 1.68
C LEU A 55 6.38 -8.05 1.98
N LYS A 56 6.45 -9.13 2.76
CA LYS A 56 7.71 -9.83 3.10
C LYS A 56 7.90 -11.02 2.16
N GLU A 57 9.06 -11.13 1.52
CA GLU A 57 9.37 -12.28 0.68
C GLU A 57 10.16 -13.34 1.46
N ILE A 58 9.71 -14.60 1.42
CA ILE A 58 10.45 -15.74 1.97
C ILE A 58 10.74 -16.73 0.85
N ARG A 59 12.03 -17.07 0.66
CA ARG A 59 12.50 -17.92 -0.43
C ARG A 59 12.73 -19.36 0.06
N PHE A 60 12.00 -20.30 -0.50
CA PHE A 60 12.12 -21.73 -0.20
C PHE A 60 12.90 -22.48 -1.30
N ARG A 61 13.52 -23.60 -0.92
CA ARG A 61 14.08 -24.60 -1.83
C ARG A 61 13.11 -25.78 -1.94
N LEU A 62 13.07 -26.45 -3.09
CA LEU A 62 12.17 -27.60 -3.30
C LEU A 62 12.51 -28.78 -2.38
N LYS A 63 13.81 -29.00 -2.15
CA LYS A 63 14.35 -29.94 -1.16
C LYS A 63 14.78 -29.13 0.07
N ILE A 64 13.83 -28.90 0.97
CA ILE A 64 14.06 -28.25 2.26
C ILE A 64 14.18 -29.32 3.35
N ASP A 65 15.09 -29.09 4.29
CA ASP A 65 15.26 -29.93 5.48
C ASP A 65 14.13 -29.64 6.50
N PRO A 66 13.65 -30.63 7.30
CA PRO A 66 12.62 -30.38 8.33
C PRO A 66 12.96 -29.24 9.31
N HIS A 67 14.23 -29.05 9.68
CA HIS A 67 14.66 -27.97 10.57
C HIS A 67 14.65 -26.59 9.89
N ASP A 68 15.08 -26.51 8.62
CA ASP A 68 14.98 -25.28 7.82
C ASP A 68 13.51 -24.92 7.50
N TYR A 69 12.66 -25.95 7.31
CA TYR A 69 11.21 -25.77 7.17
C TYR A 69 10.60 -25.17 8.43
N GLY A 70 10.87 -25.74 9.62
CA GLY A 70 10.40 -25.19 10.89
C GLY A 70 10.89 -23.77 11.14
N THR A 71 12.16 -23.50 10.81
CA THR A 71 12.75 -22.15 10.90
C THR A 71 12.03 -21.16 9.98
N LYS A 72 11.70 -21.54 8.73
CA LYS A 72 10.96 -20.67 7.81
C LYS A 72 9.48 -20.56 8.16
N LYS A 73 8.84 -21.59 8.72
CA LYS A 73 7.48 -21.52 9.29
C LYS A 73 7.42 -20.44 10.38
N GLY A 74 8.35 -20.47 11.33
CA GLY A 74 8.45 -19.44 12.38
C GLY A 74 8.60 -18.01 11.83
N HIS A 75 9.27 -17.83 10.69
CA HIS A 75 9.33 -16.54 10.00
C HIS A 75 7.99 -16.14 9.36
N VAL A 76 7.28 -17.07 8.70
CA VAL A 76 5.93 -16.83 8.16
C VAL A 76 4.99 -16.40 9.29
N GLU A 77 4.93 -17.20 10.37
CA GLU A 77 4.11 -16.91 11.54
C GLU A 77 4.43 -15.53 12.14
N ARG A 78 5.72 -15.20 12.31
CA ARG A 78 6.15 -13.92 12.89
C ARG A 78 5.71 -12.72 12.07
N PHE A 79 5.67 -12.83 10.74
CA PHE A 79 5.19 -11.74 9.88
C PHE A 79 3.66 -11.63 9.89
N LEU A 80 2.93 -12.74 9.95
CA LEU A 80 1.46 -12.72 10.09
C LEU A 80 1.03 -12.20 11.48
N LYS A 81 1.75 -12.59 12.55
CA LYS A 81 1.70 -12.03 13.91
C LYS A 81 2.24 -10.59 14.03
N ALA A 82 2.68 -10.00 12.91
CA ALA A 82 3.01 -8.58 12.78
C ALA A 82 2.09 -7.84 11.80
N GLY A 83 1.03 -8.49 11.30
CA GLY A 83 0.09 -7.94 10.31
C GLY A 83 0.70 -7.63 8.94
N ASP A 84 1.87 -8.17 8.62
CA ASP A 84 2.51 -8.07 7.31
C ASP A 84 2.06 -9.23 6.39
N LYS A 85 1.99 -8.97 5.08
CA LYS A 85 1.67 -10.00 4.07
C LYS A 85 2.93 -10.79 3.74
N VAL A 86 2.80 -12.09 3.48
CA VAL A 86 3.94 -12.97 3.17
C VAL A 86 3.82 -13.51 1.76
N LYS A 87 4.79 -13.19 0.90
CA LYS A 87 4.98 -13.79 -0.43
C LYS A 87 6.01 -14.91 -0.32
N ILE A 88 5.53 -16.15 -0.35
CA ILE A 88 6.39 -17.33 -0.39
C ILE A 88 6.81 -17.56 -1.84
N MET A 89 8.11 -17.73 -2.08
CA MET A 89 8.69 -18.00 -3.39
C MET A 89 9.53 -19.28 -3.36
N ILE A 90 9.08 -20.34 -4.02
CA ILE A 90 9.93 -21.48 -4.36
C ILE A 90 10.70 -21.16 -5.64
N MET A 91 11.99 -21.46 -5.67
CA MET A 91 12.80 -21.44 -6.89
C MET A 91 13.07 -22.86 -7.36
N PHE A 92 12.63 -23.21 -8.56
CA PHE A 92 13.06 -24.46 -9.19
C PHE A 92 14.50 -24.33 -9.72
N ARG A 93 15.33 -25.37 -9.61
CA ARG A 93 16.66 -25.41 -10.23
C ARG A 93 16.75 -26.48 -11.32
N GLY A 94 16.71 -26.04 -12.58
CA GLY A 94 17.00 -26.88 -13.75
C GLY A 94 16.09 -28.09 -13.84
N ARG A 95 16.61 -29.29 -13.54
CA ARG A 95 15.89 -30.57 -13.56
C ARG A 95 14.65 -30.62 -12.66
N GLU A 96 14.51 -29.69 -11.71
CA GLU A 96 13.33 -29.58 -10.85
C GLU A 96 12.13 -28.90 -11.51
N GLN A 97 12.34 -28.12 -12.58
CA GLN A 97 11.28 -27.32 -13.21
C GLN A 97 10.26 -28.16 -14.00
N SER A 98 10.57 -29.43 -14.27
CA SER A 98 9.62 -30.42 -14.80
C SER A 98 8.72 -31.06 -13.73
N ARG A 99 8.91 -30.74 -12.44
CA ARG A 99 8.13 -31.31 -11.32
C ARG A 99 7.48 -30.25 -10.43
N PRO A 100 6.65 -29.34 -10.99
CA PRO A 100 6.02 -28.27 -10.21
C PRO A 100 5.10 -28.78 -9.09
N GLU A 101 4.50 -29.97 -9.23
CA GLU A 101 3.67 -30.61 -8.18
C GLU A 101 4.35 -30.65 -6.81
N MET A 102 5.66 -30.92 -6.76
CA MET A 102 6.39 -30.98 -5.48
C MET A 102 6.46 -29.60 -4.80
N GLY A 103 6.42 -28.52 -5.59
CA GLY A 103 6.32 -27.15 -5.08
C GLY A 103 4.92 -26.86 -4.56
N VAL A 104 3.86 -27.28 -5.28
CA VAL A 104 2.48 -27.14 -4.84
C VAL A 104 2.25 -27.87 -3.52
N ARG A 105 2.69 -29.14 -3.41
CA ARG A 105 2.55 -29.95 -2.17
C ARG A 105 3.27 -29.31 -0.97
N LEU A 106 4.44 -28.69 -1.17
CA LEU A 106 5.17 -27.99 -0.10
C LEU A 106 4.45 -26.69 0.34
N LEU A 107 3.87 -25.95 -0.60
CA LEU A 107 3.10 -24.73 -0.30
C LEU A 107 1.75 -25.05 0.35
N GLN A 108 1.09 -26.12 -0.10
CA GLN A 108 -0.17 -26.62 0.46
C GLN A 108 0.00 -27.02 1.93
N ARG A 109 1.02 -27.85 2.24
CA ARG A 109 1.38 -28.19 3.62
C ARG A 109 1.66 -26.94 4.46
N LEU A 110 2.38 -25.95 3.90
CA LEU A 110 2.68 -24.70 4.61
C LEU A 110 1.43 -23.84 4.86
N ALA A 111 0.42 -23.90 3.99
CA ALA A 111 -0.86 -23.22 4.21
C ALA A 111 -1.71 -23.93 5.28
N GLU A 112 -1.74 -25.26 5.30
CA GLU A 112 -2.37 -26.06 6.36
C GLU A 112 -1.73 -25.75 7.73
N ASP A 113 -0.40 -25.81 7.80
CA ASP A 113 0.45 -25.52 8.97
C ASP A 113 0.27 -24.10 9.56
N VAL A 114 -0.33 -23.16 8.81
CA VAL A 114 -0.42 -21.72 9.12
C VAL A 114 -1.88 -21.22 9.10
N SER A 115 -2.85 -22.10 8.83
CA SER A 115 -4.28 -21.80 8.67
C SER A 115 -4.93 -21.07 9.87
N GLU A 116 -4.40 -21.26 11.08
CA GLU A 116 -4.82 -20.56 12.31
C GLU A 116 -4.52 -19.04 12.30
N LEU A 117 -3.52 -18.61 11.52
CA LEU A 117 -2.96 -17.24 11.58
C LEU A 117 -3.12 -16.47 10.27
N GLY A 118 -3.20 -17.18 9.14
CA GLY A 118 -3.24 -16.57 7.81
C GLY A 118 -4.13 -17.32 6.83
N PHE A 119 -4.69 -16.56 5.88
CA PHE A 119 -5.47 -17.07 4.76
C PHE A 119 -4.66 -16.97 3.46
N ILE A 120 -5.02 -17.78 2.46
CA ILE A 120 -4.40 -17.73 1.13
C ILE A 120 -5.01 -16.56 0.34
N GLU A 121 -4.23 -15.52 0.08
CA GLU A 121 -4.64 -14.38 -0.76
C GLU A 121 -4.42 -14.67 -2.24
N SER A 122 -3.32 -15.35 -2.60
CA SER A 122 -3.13 -15.93 -3.92
C SER A 122 -2.67 -17.36 -3.79
N MET A 123 -3.45 -18.27 -4.38
CA MET A 123 -3.09 -19.67 -4.60
C MET A 123 -1.70 -19.82 -5.27
N PRO A 124 -1.01 -20.97 -5.07
CA PRO A 124 0.25 -21.29 -5.75
C PRO A 124 0.16 -21.13 -7.27
N LYS A 125 0.87 -20.14 -7.82
CA LYS A 125 0.97 -19.87 -9.26
C LYS A 125 2.42 -20.01 -9.73
N GLN A 126 2.60 -20.53 -10.94
CA GLN A 126 3.91 -20.63 -11.58
C GLN A 126 4.22 -19.32 -12.32
N ASP A 127 5.32 -18.70 -11.92
CA ASP A 127 5.89 -17.47 -12.48
C ASP A 127 7.21 -17.84 -13.17
N GLY A 128 7.10 -18.46 -14.33
CA GLY A 128 8.22 -18.99 -15.12
C GLY A 128 9.03 -20.06 -14.39
N ARG A 129 10.13 -19.65 -13.74
CA ARG A 129 11.05 -20.51 -12.98
C ARG A 129 10.78 -20.47 -11.45
N ASN A 130 9.91 -19.59 -11.03
CA ASN A 130 9.48 -19.44 -9.65
C ASN A 130 8.06 -20.00 -9.47
N MET A 131 7.73 -20.45 -8.27
CA MET A 131 6.35 -20.66 -7.85
C MET A 131 6.07 -19.75 -6.67
N ILE A 132 4.99 -18.98 -6.77
CA ILE A 132 4.65 -17.95 -5.78
C ILE A 132 3.29 -18.23 -5.15
N MET A 133 3.20 -18.01 -3.84
CA MET A 133 1.96 -18.01 -3.06
C MET A 133 1.97 -16.78 -2.15
N VAL A 134 0.82 -16.16 -1.93
CA VAL A 134 0.70 -15.01 -1.00
C VAL A 134 -0.26 -15.37 0.12
N LEU A 135 0.21 -15.23 1.36
CA LEU A 135 -0.59 -15.36 2.58
C LEU A 135 -0.88 -13.97 3.15
N GLY A 136 -2.16 -13.73 3.48
CA GLY A 136 -2.63 -12.57 4.23
C GLY A 136 -2.87 -12.94 5.70
N PRO A 137 -2.58 -12.05 6.66
CA PRO A 137 -2.91 -12.28 8.08
C PRO A 137 -4.42 -12.15 8.32
N VAL A 138 -5.00 -13.04 9.14
CA VAL A 138 -6.44 -13.01 9.46
C VAL A 138 -6.82 -11.75 10.26
N LYS A 139 -6.03 -11.41 11.30
CA LYS A 139 -6.16 -10.14 12.04
C LYS A 139 -5.43 -9.02 11.31
N LYS A 140 -6.08 -7.89 11.01
CA LYS A 140 -5.41 -6.77 10.31
C LYS A 140 -4.38 -6.11 11.23
N LYS A 141 -3.39 -5.45 10.62
CA LYS A 141 -2.27 -4.82 11.33
C LYS A 141 -2.69 -3.70 12.30
N ALA A 142 -3.81 -3.03 12.04
CA ALA A 142 -4.42 -2.06 12.95
C ALA A 142 -4.97 -2.74 14.21
N ASP A 143 -5.76 -3.80 14.04
CA ASP A 143 -6.38 -4.56 15.13
C ASP A 143 -5.30 -5.17 16.04
N GLN A 144 -4.28 -5.79 15.46
CA GLN A 144 -3.15 -6.35 16.23
C GLN A 144 -2.39 -5.27 17.02
N LYS A 145 -2.23 -4.05 16.49
CA LYS A 145 -1.59 -2.94 17.21
C LYS A 145 -2.49 -2.39 18.33
N LEU A 146 -3.80 -2.38 18.15
CA LEU A 146 -4.77 -2.04 19.19
C LEU A 146 -4.76 -3.07 20.33
N GLU A 147 -4.76 -4.36 19.98
CA GLU A 147 -4.73 -5.49 20.89
C GLU A 147 -3.41 -5.53 21.70
N GLN A 148 -2.27 -5.29 21.05
CA GLN A 148 -0.97 -5.13 21.73
C GLN A 148 -0.94 -3.93 22.67
N ARG A 149 -1.51 -2.78 22.28
CA ARG A 149 -1.60 -1.59 23.16
C ARG A 149 -2.52 -1.86 24.36
N ARG A 150 -3.65 -2.54 24.16
CA ARG A 150 -4.58 -2.93 25.22
C ARG A 150 -3.93 -3.91 26.19
N ALA A 151 -3.24 -4.93 25.70
CA ALA A 151 -2.51 -5.88 26.54
C ALA A 151 -1.40 -5.19 27.36
N ALA A 152 -0.63 -4.28 26.75
CA ALA A 152 0.37 -3.49 27.46
C ALA A 152 -0.24 -2.60 28.55
N GLN A 153 -1.40 -1.99 28.31
CA GLN A 153 -2.12 -1.20 29.32
C GLN A 153 -2.69 -2.06 30.44
N GLN A 154 -3.24 -3.24 30.13
CA GLN A 154 -3.77 -4.19 31.13
C GLN A 154 -2.66 -4.84 31.97
N ALA A 155 -1.46 -4.99 31.43
CA ALA A 155 -0.27 -5.42 32.18
C ALA A 155 0.38 -4.29 33.02
N GLN A 156 -0.17 -3.06 32.99
CA GLN A 156 0.40 -1.88 33.65
C GLN A 156 -0.49 -1.29 34.76
N GLY A 157 -1.45 -2.07 35.30
CA GLY A 157 -2.06 -1.74 36.58
C GLY A 157 -3.14 -2.70 37.06
N PRO A 158 -3.50 -2.67 38.36
CA PRO A 158 -3.00 -1.74 39.38
C PRO A 158 -2.21 -2.44 40.51
N GLU A 159 -0.87 -2.46 40.45
CA GLU A 159 -0.05 -2.87 41.61
C GLU A 159 0.14 -1.70 42.59
N GLN A 160 -0.97 -1.25 43.19
CA GLN A 160 -0.93 -0.34 44.34
C GLN A 160 -2.22 -0.40 45.18
N ALA A 161 -2.41 -1.53 45.86
CA ALA A 161 -3.27 -1.62 47.03
C ALA A 161 -2.36 -1.65 48.28
N PRO A 162 -2.15 -0.51 48.98
CA PRO A 162 -1.40 -0.53 50.24
C PRO A 162 -2.22 -1.31 51.29
N ALA A 163 -1.66 -2.40 51.82
CA ALA A 163 -2.35 -3.24 52.78
C ALA A 163 -2.67 -2.45 54.07
N PRO A 164 -3.89 -2.57 54.63
CA PRO A 164 -4.26 -1.89 55.87
C PRO A 164 -3.47 -2.47 57.05
N ARG A 165 -2.55 -1.67 57.61
CA ARG A 165 -1.66 -2.09 58.69
C ARG A 165 -2.28 -1.71 60.04
N ALA A 166 -2.86 -2.69 60.72
CA ALA A 166 -3.48 -2.51 62.03
C ALA A 166 -2.45 -2.51 63.19
N GLU A 167 -2.73 -1.68 64.21
CA GLU A 167 -2.37 -1.78 65.65
C GLU A 167 -0.86 -1.99 66.00
N ALA A 168 -0.11 -1.02 66.54
CA ALA A 168 -0.17 -0.29 67.84
C ALA A 168 0.51 -1.05 69.02
N PRO A 169 0.94 -0.41 70.14
CA PRO A 169 0.98 1.03 70.50
C PRO A 169 2.33 1.55 71.10
N ALA A 170 2.36 2.84 71.50
CA ALA A 170 2.93 3.40 72.78
C ALA A 170 3.97 4.55 72.72
N ALA A 171 3.68 5.62 73.50
CA ALA A 171 4.60 6.66 74.05
C ALA A 171 5.31 7.64 73.08
N ARG A 172 5.58 8.92 73.41
CA ARG A 172 5.19 9.78 74.56
C ARG A 172 5.39 11.30 74.25
N VAL A 173 4.52 12.15 74.82
CA VAL A 173 4.70 13.61 75.07
C VAL A 173 4.71 14.56 73.83
N ALA A 174 4.20 15.79 74.02
CA ALA A 174 4.07 16.87 73.01
C ALA A 174 5.01 18.07 73.34
N PRO A 175 5.03 19.18 72.56
CA PRO A 175 4.00 20.23 72.75
C PRO A 175 3.51 20.93 71.46
N VAL A 176 2.53 21.82 71.66
CA VAL A 176 1.78 22.62 70.67
C VAL A 176 2.62 23.70 69.97
N VAL A 177 2.36 23.92 68.67
CA VAL A 177 2.39 25.24 68.01
C VAL A 177 1.12 25.35 67.12
N GLU A 178 0.64 26.56 66.86
CA GLU A 178 -0.73 26.88 66.43
C GLU A 178 -0.80 27.54 65.03
N THR A 179 -2.02 27.80 64.55
CA THR A 179 -2.40 28.59 63.34
C THR A 179 -2.28 27.89 61.96
N PRO A 180 -3.03 28.34 60.94
CA PRO A 180 -4.49 28.49 60.98
C PRO A 180 -5.19 27.83 59.76
N VAL A 181 -6.52 27.62 59.87
CA VAL A 181 -7.36 27.11 58.79
C VAL A 181 -7.56 28.17 57.69
N VAL A 182 -7.49 27.76 56.43
CA VAL A 182 -8.01 28.52 55.28
C VAL A 182 -8.93 27.60 54.48
N GLU A 183 -10.23 27.87 54.51
CA GLU A 183 -11.18 27.24 53.61
C GLU A 183 -10.98 27.75 52.18
N THR A 184 -11.07 26.86 51.20
CA THR A 184 -11.28 27.20 49.80
C THR A 184 -12.60 26.59 49.34
N PRO A 185 -13.49 27.35 48.68
CA PRO A 185 -14.88 26.96 48.53
C PRO A 185 -15.10 25.86 47.50
N VAL A 186 -16.07 24.99 47.77
CA VAL A 186 -16.63 24.08 46.77
C VAL A 186 -17.34 24.90 45.70
N VAL A 187 -16.91 24.76 44.44
CA VAL A 187 -17.64 25.27 43.27
C VAL A 187 -18.34 24.09 42.61
N GLU A 188 -19.68 24.10 42.68
CA GLU A 188 -20.54 23.09 42.09
C GLU A 188 -20.49 23.16 40.56
N ALA A 189 -20.15 22.05 39.89
CA ALA A 189 -20.07 22.00 38.44
C ALA A 189 -21.47 21.70 37.85
N PRO A 190 -22.04 22.60 37.02
CA PRO A 190 -23.40 22.41 36.50
C PRO A 190 -23.48 21.23 35.52
N VAL A 191 -24.46 20.36 35.74
CA VAL A 191 -24.72 19.19 34.88
C VAL A 191 -25.37 19.64 33.56
N VAL A 192 -24.58 19.68 32.48
CA VAL A 192 -25.10 19.94 31.13
C VAL A 192 -25.74 18.67 30.58
N VAL A 193 -27.06 18.62 30.58
CA VAL A 193 -27.86 17.53 29.98
C VAL A 193 -27.68 17.55 28.47
N THR A 194 -27.21 16.44 27.89
CA THR A 194 -27.15 16.26 26.43
C THR A 194 -28.54 15.89 25.90
N PRO A 195 -29.18 16.71 25.04
CA PRO A 195 -30.44 16.33 24.41
C PRO A 195 -30.21 15.20 23.39
N VAL A 196 -31.09 14.20 23.40
CA VAL A 196 -31.14 13.18 22.35
C VAL A 196 -31.76 13.81 21.11
N ALA A 197 -31.07 13.73 19.97
CA ALA A 197 -31.60 14.08 18.67
C ALA A 197 -31.95 12.81 17.89
N GLU A 198 -33.22 12.64 17.54
CA GLU A 198 -33.70 11.50 16.77
C GLU A 198 -33.21 11.56 15.31
N THR A 199 -32.97 10.39 14.72
CA THR A 199 -32.60 10.27 13.30
C THR A 199 -33.84 10.11 12.43
N PRO A 200 -34.23 11.09 11.60
CA PRO A 200 -35.30 10.91 10.63
C PRO A 200 -34.87 9.94 9.53
N VAL A 201 -35.68 8.93 9.27
CA VAL A 201 -35.54 8.06 8.09
C VAL A 201 -35.96 8.85 6.86
N VAL A 202 -35.18 8.79 5.78
CA VAL A 202 -35.56 9.33 4.47
C VAL A 202 -35.45 8.24 3.41
N GLU A 203 -36.50 8.10 2.63
CA GLU A 203 -36.71 7.05 1.64
C GLU A 203 -35.91 7.30 0.35
N ALA A 204 -35.55 6.24 -0.37
CA ALA A 204 -34.69 6.35 -1.56
C ALA A 204 -35.54 6.47 -2.85
N PRO A 205 -35.46 7.60 -3.58
CA PRO A 205 -36.15 7.74 -4.86
C PRO A 205 -35.46 6.91 -5.96
N VAL A 206 -36.25 6.10 -6.66
CA VAL A 206 -35.82 5.41 -7.89
C VAL A 206 -35.74 6.41 -9.04
N VAL A 207 -34.74 6.28 -9.92
CA VAL A 207 -34.61 7.09 -11.14
C VAL A 207 -34.68 6.18 -12.36
N GLU A 208 -35.66 6.43 -13.23
CA GLU A 208 -35.89 5.68 -14.46
C GLU A 208 -34.90 6.06 -15.59
N THR A 209 -34.72 5.14 -16.55
CA THR A 209 -33.87 5.35 -17.72
C THR A 209 -34.66 5.85 -18.92
N PRO A 210 -34.44 7.08 -19.42
CA PRO A 210 -35.04 7.53 -20.68
C PRO A 210 -34.30 6.92 -21.88
N VAL A 211 -35.05 6.23 -22.75
CA VAL A 211 -34.61 5.85 -24.10
C VAL A 211 -34.68 7.08 -25.01
N VAL A 212 -33.70 7.24 -25.92
CA VAL A 212 -33.75 8.25 -26.99
C VAL A 212 -33.47 7.58 -28.34
N GLU A 213 -34.24 7.99 -29.34
CA GLU A 213 -34.41 7.37 -30.66
C GLU A 213 -33.45 7.92 -31.73
N ALA A 214 -33.29 7.21 -32.85
CA ALA A 214 -32.37 7.58 -33.94
C ALA A 214 -33.10 7.85 -35.27
N PRO A 215 -32.88 9.00 -35.93
CA PRO A 215 -33.29 9.26 -37.32
C PRO A 215 -32.13 8.99 -38.31
N ALA A 216 -32.43 8.87 -39.63
CA ALA A 216 -31.51 8.30 -40.62
C ALA A 216 -31.45 9.01 -41.99
N ALA A 217 -30.32 8.82 -42.69
CA ALA A 217 -30.08 9.01 -44.14
C ALA A 217 -30.15 10.47 -44.70
N PRO A 218 -29.75 10.76 -45.97
CA PRO A 218 -29.17 9.90 -47.02
C PRO A 218 -27.81 10.39 -47.61
N ALA A 219 -27.29 9.68 -48.63
CA ALA A 219 -26.03 9.97 -49.36
C ALA A 219 -26.26 10.65 -50.74
N PRO A 220 -25.19 11.01 -51.50
CA PRO A 220 -24.95 10.29 -52.77
C PRO A 220 -23.49 10.19 -53.36
N VAL A 221 -23.18 9.05 -54.03
CA VAL A 221 -22.36 8.90 -55.30
C VAL A 221 -20.83 9.22 -55.24
N ALA A 222 -19.88 8.67 -56.02
CA ALA A 222 -19.84 7.73 -57.17
C ALA A 222 -19.06 6.39 -56.88
N ALA A 223 -18.00 5.87 -57.55
CA ALA A 223 -17.08 6.28 -58.64
C ALA A 223 -16.48 5.07 -59.44
N ARG A 224 -15.31 5.19 -60.11
CA ARG A 224 -14.68 4.17 -61.03
C ARG A 224 -13.13 4.36 -61.08
N ALA A 225 -12.23 3.39 -61.37
CA ALA A 225 -12.29 1.98 -61.86
C ALA A 225 -11.23 1.09 -61.09
N ALA A 226 -10.53 0.02 -61.53
CA ALA A 226 -10.21 -0.67 -62.81
C ALA A 226 -9.77 -2.17 -62.61
N ALA A 227 -9.10 -2.81 -63.61
CA ALA A 227 -8.60 -4.21 -63.67
C ALA A 227 -7.40 -4.30 -64.68
N PRO A 228 -6.72 -5.45 -65.02
CA PRO A 228 -6.98 -6.90 -64.79
C PRO A 228 -5.72 -7.76 -64.39
N ALA A 229 -5.66 -9.07 -64.72
CA ALA A 229 -4.57 -10.03 -64.40
C ALA A 229 -4.37 -11.15 -65.47
N LYS A 230 -3.43 -12.12 -65.29
CA LYS A 230 -3.13 -13.23 -66.25
C LYS A 230 -2.89 -14.62 -65.57
N ALA A 231 -3.39 -15.71 -66.19
CA ALA A 231 -3.26 -17.14 -65.80
C ALA A 231 -3.27 -18.04 -67.07
N PRO A 232 -2.94 -19.37 -67.05
CA PRO A 232 -3.73 -20.49 -66.48
C PRO A 232 -2.81 -21.58 -65.82
N ALA A 233 -2.99 -22.92 -65.73
CA ALA A 233 -3.97 -23.98 -66.11
C ALA A 233 -3.75 -25.25 -65.22
N ALA A 234 -4.68 -26.23 -65.14
CA ALA A 234 -4.45 -27.54 -64.47
C ALA A 234 -5.41 -28.72 -64.85
N PRO A 235 -4.89 -29.94 -65.11
CA PRO A 235 -5.61 -31.24 -65.11
C PRO A 235 -4.95 -32.24 -64.09
N LYS A 236 -5.28 -33.54 -63.85
CA LYS A 236 -6.31 -34.54 -64.28
C LYS A 236 -6.41 -35.63 -63.16
N ALA A 237 -7.44 -36.49 -63.10
CA ALA A 237 -7.52 -37.60 -62.12
C ALA A 237 -8.40 -38.81 -62.53
N PRO A 238 -8.02 -40.05 -62.14
CA PRO A 238 -8.89 -41.04 -61.43
C PRO A 238 -8.16 -41.60 -60.17
N ALA A 239 -8.50 -42.69 -59.45
CA ALA A 239 -9.47 -43.79 -59.54
C ALA A 239 -9.92 -44.28 -58.12
N ALA A 240 -10.65 -45.41 -57.99
CA ALA A 240 -11.29 -45.88 -56.73
C ALA A 240 -11.65 -47.41 -56.77
N PRO A 241 -12.35 -48.06 -55.78
CA PRO A 241 -12.91 -47.55 -54.51
C PRO A 241 -12.88 -48.46 -53.24
N LYS A 242 -13.07 -47.84 -52.06
CA LYS A 242 -13.78 -48.25 -50.80
C LYS A 242 -13.13 -47.51 -49.60
N ALA A 243 -13.80 -47.05 -48.55
CA ALA A 243 -15.20 -47.18 -48.10
C ALA A 243 -15.81 -45.78 -47.73
N PRO A 244 -17.10 -45.65 -47.37
CA PRO A 244 -17.79 -44.34 -47.40
C PRO A 244 -17.70 -43.51 -46.11
N ALA A 245 -17.57 -42.18 -46.27
CA ALA A 245 -17.83 -41.20 -45.23
C ALA A 245 -18.22 -39.83 -45.82
N LYS A 246 -19.14 -39.13 -45.13
CA LYS A 246 -19.49 -37.70 -45.24
C LYS A 246 -20.27 -37.22 -46.50
N VAL A 247 -21.27 -36.38 -46.24
CA VAL A 247 -22.09 -35.57 -47.17
C VAL A 247 -22.44 -34.26 -46.43
N ALA A 248 -22.65 -33.09 -47.03
CA ALA A 248 -21.95 -32.44 -48.14
C ALA A 248 -22.25 -30.92 -48.10
N ALA A 249 -21.40 -30.11 -48.72
CA ALA A 249 -21.70 -28.75 -49.20
C ALA A 249 -21.20 -28.70 -50.67
N PRO A 250 -21.65 -27.76 -51.53
CA PRO A 250 -20.98 -26.45 -51.56
C PRO A 250 -21.81 -25.26 -52.14
N ALA A 251 -21.11 -24.12 -52.33
CA ALA A 251 -21.38 -23.00 -53.26
C ALA A 251 -22.47 -21.97 -52.89
N LYS A 252 -22.31 -20.64 -53.14
CA LYS A 252 -21.15 -19.71 -53.35
C LYS A 252 -21.75 -18.27 -53.25
N VAL A 253 -21.12 -17.17 -52.83
CA VAL A 253 -20.02 -16.31 -53.38
C VAL A 253 -19.77 -15.23 -52.27
N ALA A 254 -18.61 -15.11 -51.59
CA ALA A 254 -17.33 -14.46 -51.93
C ALA A 254 -17.24 -12.91 -51.84
N GLU A 255 -16.70 -12.44 -50.69
CA GLU A 255 -15.75 -11.30 -50.48
C GLU A 255 -16.15 -9.83 -50.80
N PRO A 256 -15.44 -8.78 -50.25
CA PRO A 256 -14.03 -8.80 -49.82
C PRO A 256 -13.60 -8.08 -48.50
N ALA A 257 -12.32 -8.34 -48.15
CA ALA A 257 -11.36 -7.44 -47.49
C ALA A 257 -11.57 -7.01 -46.01
N ALA A 258 -10.49 -6.47 -45.42
CA ALA A 258 -10.33 -6.18 -43.99
C ALA A 258 -10.07 -4.69 -43.69
N ALA A 259 -10.48 -4.24 -42.50
CA ALA A 259 -10.04 -3.01 -41.85
C ALA A 259 -10.01 -3.21 -40.32
N ALA A 260 -9.10 -2.53 -39.62
CA ALA A 260 -8.92 -2.68 -38.18
C ALA A 260 -9.61 -1.57 -37.38
N PRO A 261 -10.08 -1.84 -36.13
CA PRO A 261 -10.43 -0.78 -35.19
C PRO A 261 -9.17 0.00 -34.79
N ALA A 262 -9.30 1.32 -34.61
CA ALA A 262 -8.16 2.21 -34.46
C ALA A 262 -7.34 1.96 -33.18
N ALA A 263 -6.02 1.96 -33.31
CA ALA A 263 -5.12 2.04 -32.18
C ALA A 263 -5.09 3.47 -31.62
N THR A 264 -5.35 3.62 -30.32
CA THR A 264 -5.09 4.86 -29.58
C THR A 264 -3.60 5.22 -29.72
N PRO A 265 -3.22 6.46 -30.06
CA PRO A 265 -1.81 6.83 -30.17
C PRO A 265 -1.10 6.64 -28.82
N ALA A 266 -0.02 5.84 -28.83
CA ALA A 266 0.81 5.67 -27.65
C ALA A 266 1.49 7.01 -27.28
N PRO A 267 1.63 7.33 -25.99
CA PRO A 267 2.32 8.56 -25.57
C PRO A 267 3.77 8.52 -26.05
N ALA A 268 4.25 9.64 -26.60
CA ALA A 268 5.58 9.74 -27.18
C ALA A 268 6.69 9.33 -26.18
N PRO A 269 7.75 8.65 -26.63
CA PRO A 269 8.86 8.27 -25.76
C PRO A 269 9.49 9.52 -25.16
N ARG A 270 9.45 9.62 -23.83
CA ARG A 270 10.11 10.71 -23.10
C ARG A 270 11.61 10.69 -23.44
N PRO A 271 12.24 11.84 -23.75
CA PRO A 271 13.66 11.87 -24.05
C PRO A 271 14.46 11.35 -22.84
N PRO A 272 15.51 10.55 -23.06
CA PRO A 272 16.32 10.03 -21.97
C PRO A 272 16.96 11.20 -21.22
N MET A 273 16.78 11.23 -19.90
CA MET A 273 17.41 12.26 -19.06
C MET A 273 18.93 12.21 -19.23
N PRO A 274 19.62 13.36 -19.37
CA PRO A 274 21.07 13.36 -19.53
C PRO A 274 21.72 12.68 -18.33
N ARG A 275 22.62 11.73 -18.60
CA ARG A 275 23.37 11.04 -17.56
C ARG A 275 24.14 12.07 -16.73
N PRO A 276 24.17 11.98 -15.38
CA PRO A 276 25.00 12.86 -14.57
C PRO A 276 26.45 12.76 -15.04
N VAL A 277 27.05 13.88 -15.44
CA VAL A 277 28.47 13.93 -15.74
C VAL A 277 29.25 13.60 -14.47
N PRO A 278 30.27 12.74 -14.51
CA PRO A 278 31.13 12.55 -13.36
C PRO A 278 31.80 13.89 -13.04
N ARG A 279 31.65 14.39 -11.80
CA ARG A 279 32.42 15.56 -11.35
C ARG A 279 33.90 15.27 -11.58
N PRO A 280 34.71 16.26 -12.04
CA PRO A 280 36.15 16.08 -12.13
C PRO A 280 36.68 15.69 -10.74
N ALA A 281 37.50 14.65 -10.68
CA ALA A 281 38.08 14.19 -9.44
C ALA A 281 38.95 15.32 -8.86
N ALA A 282 38.75 15.64 -7.58
CA ALA A 282 39.62 16.58 -6.89
C ALA A 282 41.08 16.07 -6.98
N PRO A 283 42.07 16.97 -7.17
CA PRO A 283 43.46 16.56 -7.25
C PRO A 283 43.83 15.81 -5.97
N LYS A 284 44.44 14.62 -6.13
CA LYS A 284 44.93 13.85 -4.98
C LYS A 284 45.92 14.73 -4.22
N ALA A 285 45.64 14.98 -2.94
CA ALA A 285 46.60 15.63 -2.06
C ALA A 285 47.91 14.84 -2.08
N SER A 286 49.03 15.52 -2.31
CA SER A 286 50.36 14.93 -2.23
C SER A 286 50.56 14.26 -0.86
N PRO A 287 51.23 13.10 -0.78
CA PRO A 287 51.50 12.47 0.50
C PRO A 287 52.31 13.44 1.37
N ALA A 288 51.77 13.80 2.53
CA ALA A 288 52.47 14.65 3.49
C ALA A 288 53.81 13.99 3.88
N PRO A 289 54.90 14.77 4.04
CA PRO A 289 56.18 14.22 4.46
C PRO A 289 56.00 13.55 5.83
N ARG A 290 56.56 12.34 5.99
CA ARG A 290 56.56 11.64 7.28
C ARG A 290 57.20 12.55 8.35
N PRO A 291 56.62 12.67 9.55
CA PRO A 291 57.31 13.33 10.64
C PRO A 291 58.62 12.59 10.92
N ALA A 292 59.73 13.31 10.95
CA ALA A 292 61.02 12.74 11.30
C ALA A 292 60.97 12.23 12.75
N ALA A 293 61.48 11.03 12.99
CA ALA A 293 61.59 10.50 14.35
C ALA A 293 62.47 11.45 15.20
N PRO A 294 62.10 11.73 16.46
CA PRO A 294 62.92 12.57 17.32
C PRO A 294 64.28 11.89 17.52
N ARG A 295 65.37 12.59 17.16
CA ARG A 295 66.72 12.11 17.46
C ARG A 295 66.85 11.97 18.98
N SER A 296 67.18 10.76 19.43
CA SER A 296 67.62 10.55 20.81
C SER A 296 68.80 11.48 21.11
N LYS A 297 68.71 12.23 22.21
CA LYS A 297 69.87 12.97 22.73
C LYS A 297 70.92 11.94 23.15
N PRO A 298 72.21 12.11 22.81
CA PRO A 298 73.25 11.34 23.49
C PRO A 298 73.28 11.77 24.95
N SER A 299 72.99 10.84 25.86
CA SER A 299 73.35 10.99 27.27
C SER A 299 74.86 10.87 27.36
N GLY A 300 75.55 12.00 27.54
CA GLY A 300 76.98 12.01 27.83
C GLY A 300 77.21 11.46 29.23
N ASP A 301 77.79 10.28 29.31
CA ASP A 301 78.29 9.70 30.56
C ASP A 301 79.69 10.25 30.82
N ALA A 302 79.81 11.11 31.84
CA ALA A 302 81.05 11.76 32.27
C ALA A 302 80.86 12.38 33.66
N GLY A 303 81.28 11.66 34.71
CA GLY A 303 81.14 12.07 36.11
C GLY A 303 81.23 10.89 37.07
#